data_AF-A0A5B2Z047-F1
#
_entry.id   AF-A0A5B2Z047-F1
#
_cell.length_a   1.000
_cell.length_b   1.000
_cell.length_c   1.000
_cell.angle_alpha   90.00
_cell.angle_beta   90.00
_cell.angle_gamma   90.00
#
_symmetry.space_group_name_H-M   'P 1'
#
loop_
_entity.id
_entity.type
_entity.pdbx_description
1 polymer ?
#
loop_
_entity_poly.entity_id
_entity_poly.type
_entity_poly.pdbx_seq_one_letter_code
_entity_poly.pdbx_strand_id
1 'polypeptide(L)'
;MCLIIKIMLEDALFPYGCQKKQRTSSLDIDRALYLYFLGFSTRCVVKALLFLHNVKRSHVAIWKWIQKGHSKSTFSKKRGKIDEFIVDEKLIKIGPELIWLWIAIN
;
A
#
# COMPACT_ATOMS: atom_id res chain seq x y z
N MET A 1 14.62 10.05 2.18
CA MET A 1 13.61 9.01 2.52
C MET A 1 12.34 9.73 2.88
N CYS A 2 11.36 9.70 1.97
CA CYS A 2 10.34 10.74 1.85
C CYS A 2 9.21 10.66 2.87
N LEU A 3 8.76 11.85 3.29
CA LEU A 3 7.51 12.13 4.01
C LEU A 3 6.30 11.38 3.44
N ILE A 4 6.29 11.11 2.12
CA ILE A 4 5.28 10.32 1.39
C ILE A 4 5.15 8.89 1.94
N ILE A 5 6.26 8.21 2.22
CA ILE A 5 6.20 6.86 2.80
C ILE A 5 5.62 6.96 4.21
N LYS A 6 5.94 8.01 4.97
CA LYS A 6 5.46 8.19 6.35
C LYS A 6 3.95 8.48 6.40
N ILE A 7 3.44 9.34 5.52
CA ILE A 7 2.00 9.63 5.37
C ILE A 7 1.26 8.37 4.90
N MET A 8 1.78 7.66 3.89
CA MET A 8 1.18 6.40 3.46
C MET A 8 1.26 5.31 4.54
N LEU A 9 2.29 5.30 5.40
CA LEU A 9 2.41 4.34 6.51
C LEU A 9 1.40 4.63 7.63
N GLU A 10 1.19 5.91 7.98
CA GLU A 10 0.23 6.34 9.00
C GLU A 10 -1.22 6.09 8.55
N ASP A 11 -1.55 6.36 7.29
CA ASP A 11 -2.89 6.09 6.73
C ASP A 11 -3.14 4.59 6.46
N ALA A 12 -2.08 3.82 6.17
CA ALA A 12 -2.18 2.39 5.88
C ALA A 12 -2.07 1.49 7.12
N LEU A 13 -1.94 2.04 8.33
CA LEU A 13 -1.70 1.24 9.53
C LEU A 13 -2.91 0.40 9.95
N PHE A 14 -4.14 0.67 9.49
CA PHE A 14 -5.34 -0.11 9.88
C PHE A 14 -6.49 -0.24 8.84
N PRO A 15 -6.25 -0.59 7.55
CA PRO A 15 -7.36 -0.72 6.58
C PRO A 15 -8.23 -1.98 6.77
N TYR A 16 -7.73 -3.01 7.47
CA TYR A 16 -8.44 -4.29 7.68
C TYR A 16 -9.02 -4.41 9.09
N GLY A 17 -10.06 -3.63 9.37
CA GLY A 17 -10.99 -3.96 10.44
C GLY A 17 -11.60 -5.36 10.24
N CYS A 18 -11.83 -6.06 11.37
CA CYS A 18 -12.49 -7.38 11.51
C CYS A 18 -13.45 -7.70 10.35
N GLN A 19 -13.04 -8.60 9.45
CA GLN A 19 -13.92 -9.09 8.38
C GLN A 19 -14.48 -10.46 8.73
N LYS A 20 -15.80 -10.63 8.55
CA LYS A 20 -16.62 -11.75 9.05
C LYS A 20 -16.33 -13.15 8.45
N LYS A 21 -15.27 -13.34 7.64
CA LYS A 21 -14.75 -14.65 7.18
C LYS A 21 -13.46 -14.44 6.36
N GLN A 22 -12.30 -14.57 7.00
CA GLN A 22 -11.01 -14.60 6.29
C GLN A 22 -10.34 -15.96 6.48
N ARG A 23 -9.80 -16.52 5.39
CA ARG A 23 -9.03 -17.77 5.42
C ARG A 23 -7.62 -17.58 5.99
N THR A 24 -7.15 -16.33 6.10
CA THR A 24 -5.89 -15.92 6.73
C THR A 24 -6.22 -15.02 7.90
N SER A 25 -5.39 -14.98 8.94
CA SER A 25 -5.56 -14.01 10.02
C SER A 25 -5.39 -12.58 9.47
N SER A 26 -6.11 -11.61 10.06
CA SER A 26 -5.96 -10.19 9.69
C SER A 26 -4.54 -9.70 9.95
N LEU A 27 -3.91 -10.18 11.03
CA LEU A 27 -2.54 -9.86 11.40
C LEU A 27 -1.52 -10.25 10.31
N ASP A 28 -1.70 -11.41 9.67
CA ASP A 28 -0.83 -11.84 8.56
C ASP A 28 -1.04 -10.98 7.31
N ILE A 29 -2.26 -10.50 7.07
CA ILE A 29 -2.57 -9.58 5.97
C ILE A 29 -1.91 -8.22 6.22
N ASP A 30 -2.03 -7.69 7.44
CA ASP A 30 -1.42 -6.41 7.81
C ASP A 30 0.11 -6.47 7.71
N ARG A 31 0.73 -7.57 8.18
CA ARG A 31 2.18 -7.80 8.00
C ARG A 31 2.58 -7.90 6.53
N ALA A 32 1.77 -8.57 5.70
CA ALA A 32 2.03 -8.67 4.27
C ALA A 32 2.05 -7.28 3.60
N LEU A 33 1.10 -6.43 3.96
CA LEU A 33 0.98 -5.08 3.43
C LEU A 33 2.10 -4.18 3.96
N TYR A 34 2.43 -4.28 5.23
CA TYR A 34 3.57 -3.59 5.82
C TYR A 34 4.87 -3.89 5.06
N LEU A 35 5.16 -5.17 4.79
CA LEU A 35 6.31 -5.57 3.99
C LEU A 35 6.25 -4.99 2.57
N TYR A 36 5.07 -4.96 1.94
CA TYR A 36 4.93 -4.33 0.63
C TYR A 36 5.23 -2.81 0.67
N PHE A 37 4.72 -2.09 1.67
CA PHE A 37 4.97 -0.65 1.83
C PHE A 37 6.41 -0.32 2.21
N LEU A 38 7.14 -1.25 2.83
CA LEU A 38 8.59 -1.16 3.01
C LEU A 38 9.39 -1.27 1.69
N GLY A 39 8.72 -1.61 0.58
CA GLY A 39 9.34 -1.71 -0.75
C GLY A 39 9.65 -3.13 -1.20
N PHE A 40 9.20 -4.17 -0.47
CA PHE A 40 9.37 -5.54 -0.94
C PHE A 40 8.46 -5.83 -2.13
N SER A 41 9.01 -6.50 -3.15
CA SER A 41 8.16 -7.08 -4.17
C SER A 41 7.20 -8.07 -3.53
N THR A 42 5.98 -8.10 -4.04
CA THR A 42 4.92 -9.00 -3.63
C THR A 42 5.29 -10.50 -3.69
N ARG A 43 6.24 -10.90 -4.54
CA ARG A 43 6.87 -12.25 -4.53
C ARG A 43 7.77 -12.45 -3.31
N CYS A 44 8.54 -11.42 -2.93
CA CYS A 44 9.35 -11.43 -1.72
C CYS A 44 8.48 -11.46 -0.47
N VAL A 45 7.36 -10.72 -0.45
CA VAL A 45 6.37 -10.74 0.64
C VAL A 45 5.86 -12.16 0.88
N VAL A 46 5.50 -12.90 -0.17
CA VAL A 46 5.07 -14.30 -0.04
C VAL A 46 6.15 -15.19 0.56
N LYS A 47 7.41 -15.04 0.13
CA LYS A 47 8.53 -15.81 0.69
C LYS A 47 8.74 -15.47 2.17
N ALA A 48 8.67 -14.19 2.53
CA ALA A 48 8.80 -13.73 3.90
C ALA A 48 7.67 -14.25 4.79
N LEU A 49 6.41 -14.22 4.33
CA LEU A 49 5.28 -14.80 5.07
C LEU A 49 5.40 -16.31 5.24
N LEU A 50 5.87 -17.01 4.22
CA LEU A 50 6.12 -18.44 4.31
C LEU A 50 7.22 -18.75 5.35
N PHE A 51 8.32 -17.98 5.32
CA PHE A 51 9.47 -18.20 6.21
C PHE A 51 9.20 -17.80 7.66
N LEU A 52 8.57 -16.65 7.89
CA LEU A 52 8.37 -16.09 9.22
C LEU A 52 7.11 -16.63 9.92
N HIS A 53 6.09 -17.01 9.16
CA HIS A 53 4.75 -17.32 9.68
C HIS A 53 4.20 -18.67 9.22
N ASN A 54 4.92 -19.40 8.35
CA ASN A 54 4.44 -20.63 7.70
C ASN A 54 3.09 -20.46 6.95
N VAL A 55 2.81 -19.24 6.50
CA VAL A 55 1.57 -18.90 5.78
C VAL A 55 1.78 -19.07 4.27
N LYS A 56 1.19 -20.13 3.71
CA LYS A 56 1.22 -20.38 2.26
C LYS A 56 0.16 -19.55 1.53
N ARG A 57 0.61 -18.53 0.80
CA ARG A 57 -0.24 -17.72 -0.09
C ARG A 57 0.43 -17.49 -1.43
N SER A 58 -0.39 -17.26 -2.45
CA SER A 58 0.10 -16.88 -3.77
C SER A 58 0.42 -15.39 -3.79
N HIS A 59 1.34 -15.01 -4.66
CA HIS A 59 1.64 -13.61 -4.94
C HIS A 59 0.36 -12.82 -5.32
N VAL A 60 -0.52 -13.45 -6.12
CA VAL A 60 -1.81 -12.88 -6.54
C VAL A 60 -2.72 -12.57 -5.34
N ALA A 61 -2.65 -13.34 -4.25
CA ALA A 61 -3.43 -13.04 -3.04
C ALA A 61 -2.97 -11.73 -2.38
N ILE A 62 -1.65 -11.49 -2.32
CA ILE A 62 -1.09 -10.23 -1.82
C ILE A 62 -1.56 -9.06 -2.70
N TRP A 63 -1.53 -9.23 -4.01
CA TRP A 63 -2.02 -8.22 -4.96
C TRP A 63 -3.50 -7.86 -4.73
N LYS A 64 -4.35 -8.88 -4.53
CA LYS A 64 -5.77 -8.66 -4.19
C LYS A 64 -5.96 -7.94 -2.85
N TRP A 65 -5.09 -8.20 -1.87
CA TRP A 65 -5.11 -7.44 -0.62
C TRP A 65 -4.77 -5.98 -0.90
N ILE A 66 -3.64 -5.68 -1.55
CA ILE A 66 -3.25 -4.30 -1.89
C ILE A 66 -4.39 -3.53 -2.59
N GLN A 67 -5.03 -4.14 -3.59
CA GLN A 67 -6.18 -3.53 -4.29
C GLN A 67 -7.37 -3.23 -3.36
N LYS A 68 -7.66 -4.12 -2.41
CA LYS A 68 -8.75 -3.97 -1.45
C LYS A 68 -8.47 -2.92 -0.37
N GLY A 69 -7.21 -2.70 -0.03
CA GLY A 69 -6.80 -1.62 0.90
C GLY A 69 -6.97 -0.24 0.25
N HIS A 70 -6.60 -0.14 -1.03
CA HIS A 70 -6.72 1.11 -1.80
C HIS A 70 -8.17 1.54 -2.07
N SER A 71 -9.13 0.62 -2.15
CA SER A 71 -10.53 0.98 -2.46
C SER A 71 -11.21 1.82 -1.37
N LYS A 72 -10.60 1.96 -0.19
CA LYS A 72 -11.13 2.76 0.93
C LYS A 72 -10.44 4.10 1.12
N SER A 73 -9.31 4.36 0.46
CA SER A 73 -8.72 5.70 0.41
C SER A 73 -9.47 6.55 -0.63
N THR A 74 -10.79 6.60 -0.54
CA THR A 74 -11.54 7.71 -1.12
C THR A 74 -11.12 8.89 -0.26
N PHE A 75 -10.12 9.65 -0.73
CA PHE A 75 -9.65 10.90 -0.16
C PHE A 75 -10.85 11.62 0.46
N SER A 76 -10.95 11.61 1.79
CA SER A 76 -11.92 12.45 2.47
C SER A 76 -11.41 13.86 2.25
N LYS A 77 -11.83 14.49 1.14
CA LYS A 77 -11.59 15.89 0.83
C LYS A 77 -12.21 16.68 1.98
N LYS A 78 -11.45 16.91 3.04
CA LYS A 78 -11.71 18.03 3.94
C LYS A 78 -11.52 19.25 3.05
N ARG A 79 -12.64 19.77 2.52
CA ARG A 79 -12.69 21.02 1.76
C ARG A 79 -12.42 22.18 2.73
N GLY A 80 -11.21 22.27 3.25
CA GLY A 80 -10.70 23.47 3.90
C GLY A 80 -10.18 24.43 2.82
N LYS A 81 -10.05 25.72 3.14
CA LYS A 81 -9.24 26.62 2.31
C LYS A 81 -7.81 26.08 2.30
N ILE A 82 -7.28 25.89 1.10
CA ILE A 82 -5.94 25.38 0.87
C ILE A 82 -5.10 26.59 0.50
N ASP A 83 -4.09 26.90 1.31
CA ASP A 83 -3.25 28.07 1.10
C ASP A 83 -2.06 27.75 0.17
N GLU A 84 -1.55 26.51 0.17
CA GLU A 84 -0.39 26.10 -0.63
C GLU A 84 -0.49 24.63 -1.08
N PHE A 85 0.05 24.32 -2.27
CA PHE A 85 0.16 22.97 -2.81
C PHE A 85 1.62 22.63 -3.04
N ILE A 86 2.04 21.42 -2.65
CA ILE A 86 3.35 20.88 -3.01
C ILE A 86 3.14 19.94 -4.20
N VAL A 87 3.79 20.26 -5.33
CA VAL A 87 3.79 19.42 -6.52
C VAL A 87 5.14 18.72 -6.64
N ASP A 88 5.14 17.39 -6.68
CA ASP A 88 6.32 16.57 -6.94
C ASP A 88 6.24 15.93 -8.33
N GLU A 89 7.32 16.05 -9.09
CA GLU A 89 7.47 15.48 -10.42
C GLU A 89 8.35 14.23 -10.36
N LYS A 90 7.81 13.08 -10.77
CA LYS A 90 8.56 11.83 -10.75
C LYS A 90 8.43 11.05 -12.05
N LEU A 91 9.57 10.78 -12.69
CA LEU A 91 9.62 9.88 -13.84
C LEU A 91 9.61 8.42 -13.38
N ILE A 92 8.70 7.62 -13.90
CA ILE A 92 8.53 6.20 -13.54
C ILE A 92 8.62 5.36 -14.81
N LYS A 93 9.36 4.25 -14.74
CA LYS A 93 9.40 3.25 -15.82
C LYS A 93 8.31 2.21 -15.61
N ILE A 94 7.40 2.09 -16.57
CA ILE A 94 6.33 1.10 -16.58
C ILE A 94 6.51 0.24 -17.84
N GLY A 95 7.00 -0.98 -17.65
CA GLY A 95 7.35 -1.86 -18.77
C GLY A 95 8.45 -1.25 -19.65
N PRO A 96 8.24 -1.11 -20.98
CA PRO A 96 9.19 -0.47 -21.87
C PRO A 96 9.13 1.07 -21.84
N GLU A 97 8.08 1.67 -21.29
CA GLU A 97 7.81 3.11 -21.38
C GLU A 97 8.25 3.87 -20.12
N LEU A 98 8.58 5.16 -20.31
CA LEU A 98 8.84 6.13 -19.24
C LEU A 98 7.68 7.11 -19.18
N ILE A 99 7.07 7.23 -18.00
CA ILE A 99 5.86 8.05 -17.77
C ILE A 99 6.15 9.05 -16.67
N TRP A 100 5.77 10.31 -16.89
CA TRP A 100 5.83 11.36 -15.87
C TRP A 100 4.62 11.28 -14.94
N LEU A 101 4.87 11.12 -13.64
CA LEU A 101 3.87 11.18 -12.59
C LEU A 101 3.98 12.53 -11.87
N TRP A 102 2.87 13.26 -11.83
CA TRP A 102 2.72 14.53 -11.11
C TRP A 102 1.87 14.28 -9.88
N ILE A 103 2.42 14.46 -8.69
CA ILE A 103 1.70 14.27 -7.42
C ILE A 103 1.54 15.64 -6.76
N ALA A 104 0.31 16.14 -6.68
CA ALA A 104 -0.03 17.32 -5.90
C ALA A 104 -0.53 16.88 -4.52
N ILE A 105 0.20 17.27 -3.47
CA ILE A 105 -0.17 17.04 -2.09
C ILE A 105 -0.68 18.36 -1.52
N ASN A 106 -1.83 18.28 -0.84
CA ASN A 106 -2.43 19.34 -0.06
C ASN A 106 -2.68 18.82 1.36
#